data_AF-A0A545SS32-F1
#
_entry.id   AF-A0A545SS32-F1
#
_cell.length_a   1.000
_cell.length_b   1.000
_cell.length_c   1.000
_cell.angle_alpha   90.00
_cell.angle_beta   90.00
_cell.angle_gamma   90.00
#
_symmetry.space_group_name_H-M   'P 1'
#
loop_
_entity.id
_entity.type
_entity.pdbx_description
1 polymer ?
#
loop_
_entity_poly.entity_id
_entity_poly.type
_entity_poly.pdbx_seq_one_letter_code
_entity_poly.pdbx_strand_id
1 'polypeptide(L)'
;MTQVDKETNRKKPEIFSRGALELTFRLMRKRHPGLALAVQNVLAGKPLPGSNDAATDHFHVSLEARTVGKIVAALTEMGQHSLEHNGSSAQGRRVVIKTLIHEWIALAEWIIIQAGRECSSRN
;
A
#
# COMPACT_ATOMS: atom_id res chain seq x y z
N MET A 1 -2.70 -0.95 38.05
CA MET A 1 -3.56 -1.29 36.90
C MET A 1 -4.07 0.03 36.34
N THR A 2 -3.34 0.61 35.37
CA THR A 2 -3.78 1.84 34.71
C THR A 2 -3.34 1.73 33.26
N GLN A 3 -4.33 1.44 32.42
CA GLN A 3 -4.23 1.24 30.99
C GLN A 3 -4.92 2.42 30.34
N VAL A 4 -4.15 3.43 29.94
CA VAL A 4 -4.45 4.59 29.09
C VAL A 4 -3.11 5.33 29.13
N ASP A 5 -2.19 5.22 28.18
CA ASP A 5 -2.21 5.89 26.88
C ASP A 5 -1.31 5.12 25.89
N LYS A 6 -1.87 4.23 25.08
CA LYS A 6 -1.27 3.91 23.77
C LYS A 6 -2.06 4.71 22.75
N GLU A 7 -1.82 6.02 22.76
CA GLU A 7 -2.22 6.90 21.68
C GLU A 7 -1.64 6.29 20.40
N THR A 8 -2.56 5.76 19.62
CA THR A 8 -2.32 5.12 18.35
C THR A 8 -1.49 6.06 17.48
N ASN A 9 -0.20 5.76 17.33
CA ASN A 9 0.58 6.13 16.16
C ASN A 9 -0.03 5.39 14.95
N ARG A 10 -1.27 5.75 14.61
CA ARG A 10 -2.02 5.24 13.46
C ARG A 10 -1.35 5.89 12.26
N LYS A 11 -0.36 5.19 11.70
CA LYS A 11 0.07 5.45 10.32
C LYS A 11 -1.21 5.56 9.48
N LYS A 12 -1.42 6.75 8.90
CA LYS A 12 -2.55 7.04 8.02
C LYS A 12 -2.51 6.05 6.85
N PRO A 13 -3.49 5.14 6.70
CA PRO A 13 -3.46 4.09 5.68
C PRO A 13 -3.38 4.61 4.25
N GLU A 14 -3.79 5.86 4.02
CA GLU A 14 -3.70 6.59 2.77
C GLU A 14 -2.30 7.16 2.46
N ILE A 15 -1.34 7.03 3.37
CA ILE A 15 0.01 7.55 3.20
C ILE A 15 1.00 6.41 2.99
N PHE A 16 1.66 6.41 1.83
CA PHE A 16 2.67 5.43 1.48
C PHE A 16 4.05 6.06 1.38
N SER A 17 5.07 5.31 1.76
CA SER A 17 6.45 5.70 1.48
C SER A 17 6.77 5.55 -0.01
N ARG A 18 7.71 6.36 -0.50
CA ARG A 18 8.25 6.23 -1.86
C ARG A 18 8.70 4.80 -2.17
N GLY A 19 9.44 4.19 -1.24
CA GLY A 19 9.96 2.83 -1.41
C GLY A 19 8.87 1.78 -1.57
N ALA A 20 7.78 1.87 -0.80
CA ALA A 20 6.65 0.96 -0.93
C ALA A 20 5.97 1.05 -2.32
N LEU A 21 5.79 2.29 -2.81
CA LEU A 21 5.21 2.53 -4.13
C LEU A 21 6.15 2.09 -5.27
N GLU A 22 7.45 2.37 -5.19
CA GLU A 22 8.43 1.95 -6.20
C GLU A 22 8.55 0.43 -6.28
N LEU A 23 8.55 -0.26 -5.12
CA LEU A 23 8.54 -1.72 -5.08
C LEU A 23 7.25 -2.28 -5.66
N THR A 24 6.09 -1.71 -5.32
CA THR A 24 4.80 -2.10 -5.90
C THR A 24 4.82 -1.92 -7.42
N PHE A 25 5.28 -0.77 -7.92
CA PHE A 25 5.42 -0.50 -9.35
C PHE A 25 6.29 -1.55 -10.05
N ARG A 26 7.47 -1.85 -9.49
CA ARG A 26 8.41 -2.83 -10.06
C ARG A 26 7.82 -4.23 -10.13
N LEU A 27 7.08 -4.64 -9.11
CA LEU A 27 6.40 -5.94 -9.07
C LEU A 27 5.27 -6.02 -10.10
N MET A 28 4.48 -4.95 -10.25
CA MET A 28 3.34 -4.90 -11.17
C MET A 28 3.77 -4.80 -12.63
N ARG A 29 4.85 -4.08 -12.95
CA ARG A 29 5.24 -3.71 -14.32
C ARG A 29 5.30 -4.89 -15.30
N LYS A 30 5.66 -6.09 -14.83
CA LYS A 30 5.79 -7.28 -15.69
C LYS A 30 4.47 -7.95 -16.04
N ARG A 31 3.54 -8.07 -15.08
CA ARG A 31 2.30 -8.87 -15.23
C ARG A 31 1.04 -8.01 -15.31
N HIS A 32 1.08 -6.80 -14.75
CA HIS A 32 -0.06 -5.88 -14.66
C HIS A 32 0.38 -4.44 -15.01
N PRO A 33 0.70 -4.15 -16.29
CA PRO A 33 1.22 -2.84 -16.69
C PRO A 33 0.24 -1.69 -16.39
N GLY A 34 -1.08 -1.92 -16.47
CA GLY A 34 -2.09 -0.93 -16.10
C GLY A 34 -2.07 -0.57 -14.60
N LEU A 35 -1.85 -1.56 -13.72
CA LEU A 35 -1.69 -1.30 -12.28
C LEU A 35 -0.37 -0.59 -11.98
N ALA A 36 0.69 -0.94 -12.71
CA ALA A 36 1.97 -0.25 -12.61
C ALA A 36 1.82 1.22 -13.00
N LEU A 37 1.12 1.53 -14.09
CA LEU A 37 0.87 2.91 -14.50
C LEU A 37 0.08 3.68 -13.42
N ALA A 38 -0.93 3.07 -12.80
CA ALA A 38 -1.67 3.71 -11.71
C ALA A 38 -0.76 4.07 -10.53
N VAL A 39 0.12 3.16 -10.10
CA VAL A 39 1.10 3.43 -9.03
C VAL A 39 2.15 4.47 -9.46
N GLN A 40 2.56 4.45 -10.74
CA GLN A 40 3.48 5.44 -11.28
C GLN A 40 2.87 6.85 -11.28
N ASN A 41 1.58 6.97 -11.60
CA ASN A 41 0.88 8.26 -11.55
C ASN A 41 0.84 8.84 -10.13
N VAL A 42 0.74 7.99 -9.11
CA VAL A 42 0.86 8.41 -7.70
C VAL A 42 2.28 8.91 -7.40
N LEU A 43 3.30 8.17 -7.83
CA LEU A 43 4.71 8.56 -7.66
C LEU A 43 5.12 9.82 -8.42
N ALA A 44 4.46 10.10 -9.55
CA ALA A 44 4.65 11.32 -10.33
C ALA A 44 3.97 12.55 -9.69
N GLY A 45 3.08 12.32 -8.72
CA GLY A 45 2.46 13.38 -7.93
C GLY A 45 3.46 14.08 -7.01
N LYS A 46 2.99 15.13 -6.32
CA LYS A 46 3.80 15.86 -5.36
C LYS A 46 3.87 15.08 -4.03
N PRO A 47 5.06 14.85 -3.45
CA PRO A 47 5.16 14.25 -2.12
C PRO A 47 4.57 15.20 -1.06
N LEU A 48 4.17 14.64 0.07
CA LEU A 48 3.66 15.38 1.22
C LEU A 48 4.79 16.25 1.82
N PRO A 49 4.48 17.50 2.21
CA PRO A 49 5.46 18.38 2.82
C PRO A 49 5.90 17.83 4.18
N GLY A 50 7.21 17.93 4.48
CA GLY A 50 7.79 17.45 5.73
C GLY A 50 9.00 16.54 5.56
N SER A 51 9.41 16.25 4.32
CA SER A 51 10.62 15.50 3.99
C SER A 51 11.63 16.40 3.29
N ASN A 52 12.84 16.54 3.84
CA ASN A 52 13.97 17.19 3.17
C ASN A 52 14.74 16.21 2.25
N ASP A 53 14.47 14.91 2.36
CA ASP A 53 15.12 13.86 1.59
C ASP A 53 14.10 13.05 0.78
N ALA A 54 14.40 12.85 -0.51
CA ALA A 54 13.56 12.07 -1.42
C ALA A 54 13.36 10.61 -0.96
N ALA A 55 14.30 10.08 -0.16
CA ALA A 55 14.22 8.72 0.40
C ALA A 55 13.14 8.60 1.50
N THR A 56 12.78 9.70 2.14
CA THR A 56 11.74 9.78 3.17
C THR A 56 10.46 10.40 2.63
N ASP A 57 10.31 10.55 1.31
CA ASP A 57 9.10 11.06 0.69
C ASP A 57 7.91 10.15 0.99
N HIS A 58 6.81 10.79 1.35
CA HIS A 58 5.53 10.16 1.57
C HIS A 58 4.53 10.69 0.57
N PHE A 59 3.67 9.82 0.06
CA PHE A 59 2.67 10.15 -0.95
C PHE A 59 1.29 9.81 -0.42
N HIS A 60 0.34 10.69 -0.67
CA HIS A 60 -1.06 10.39 -0.47
C HIS A 60 -1.57 9.57 -1.65
N VAL A 61 -2.10 8.37 -1.36
CA VAL A 61 -2.59 7.45 -2.38
C VAL A 61 -4.09 7.66 -2.54
N SER A 62 -4.48 8.36 -3.60
CA SER A 62 -5.87 8.54 -4.02
C SER A 62 -6.18 7.63 -5.21
N LEU A 63 -6.39 6.34 -4.93
CA LEU A 63 -6.79 5.34 -5.93
C LEU A 63 -8.17 4.79 -5.58
N GLU A 64 -8.94 4.45 -6.61
CA GLU A 64 -10.24 3.80 -6.42
C GLU A 64 -10.10 2.44 -5.71
N ALA A 65 -11.09 2.09 -4.88
CA ALA A 65 -11.15 0.81 -4.15
C ALA A 65 -10.94 -0.40 -5.07
N ARG A 66 -11.52 -0.36 -6.28
CA ARG A 66 -11.38 -1.42 -7.28
C ARG A 66 -9.93 -1.61 -7.73
N THR A 67 -9.19 -0.52 -7.91
CA THR A 67 -7.77 -0.56 -8.30
C THR A 67 -6.91 -1.07 -7.15
N VAL A 68 -7.17 -0.60 -5.93
CA VAL A 68 -6.49 -1.09 -4.71
C VAL A 68 -6.71 -2.60 -4.52
N GLY A 69 -7.95 -3.09 -4.69
CA GLY A 69 -8.25 -4.51 -4.59
C GLY A 69 -7.49 -5.36 -5.63
N LYS A 70 -7.34 -4.86 -6.87
CA LYS A 70 -6.54 -5.53 -7.90
C LYS A 70 -5.05 -5.58 -7.54
N ILE A 71 -4.52 -4.54 -6.90
CA ILE A 71 -3.13 -4.51 -6.41
C ILE A 71 -2.93 -5.56 -5.31
N VAL A 72 -3.83 -5.63 -4.33
CA VAL A 72 -3.77 -6.64 -3.26
C VAL A 72 -3.83 -8.06 -3.82
N ALA A 73 -4.72 -8.32 -4.79
CA ALA A 73 -4.85 -9.61 -5.43
C ALA A 73 -3.55 -10.02 -6.15
N ALA A 74 -2.98 -9.13 -6.97
CA ALA A 74 -1.74 -9.39 -7.68
C ALA A 74 -0.53 -9.61 -6.74
N LEU A 75 -0.43 -8.84 -5.64
CA LEU A 75 0.60 -9.04 -4.62
C LEU A 75 0.43 -10.40 -3.92
N THR A 76 -0.79 -10.80 -3.63
CA THR A 76 -1.11 -12.10 -3.00
C THR A 76 -0.71 -13.27 -3.90
N GLU A 77 -1.03 -13.20 -5.19
CA GLU A 77 -0.63 -14.21 -6.18
C GLU A 77 0.90 -14.33 -6.27
N MET A 78 1.61 -13.20 -6.31
CA MET A 78 3.08 -13.20 -6.29
C MET A 78 3.65 -13.77 -4.98
N GLY A 79 2.99 -13.49 -3.86
CA GLY A 79 3.35 -14.06 -2.55
C GLY A 79 3.24 -15.58 -2.54
N GLN A 80 2.16 -16.12 -3.11
CA GLN A 80 1.93 -17.56 -3.25
C GLN A 80 3.01 -18.24 -4.08
N HIS A 81 3.31 -17.71 -5.28
CA HIS A 81 4.40 -18.24 -6.12
C HIS A 81 5.79 -18.17 -5.46
N SER A 82 6.00 -17.19 -4.58
CA SER A 82 7.24 -17.07 -3.84
C SER A 82 7.38 -18.15 -2.74
N LEU A 83 6.27 -18.76 -2.27
CA LEU A 83 6.32 -19.89 -1.33
C LEU A 83 6.80 -21.19 -2.00
N GLU A 84 6.62 -21.30 -3.32
CA GLU A 84 7.02 -22.49 -4.10
C GLU A 84 8.55 -22.60 -4.25
N HIS A 85 9.30 -21.52 -3.98
CA HIS A 85 10.76 -21.45 -4.15
C HIS A 85 11.48 -21.27 -2.79
N ASN A 86 12.27 -22.27 -2.36
CA ASN A 86 12.88 -22.34 -1.02
C ASN A 86 14.31 -21.77 -0.90
N GLY A 87 14.63 -20.68 -1.61
CA GLY A 87 15.94 -20.00 -1.49
C GLY A 87 15.98 -18.88 -0.43
N SER A 88 17.16 -18.58 0.13
CA SER A 88 17.34 -17.47 1.10
C SER A 88 16.96 -16.09 0.51
N SER A 89 17.22 -15.86 -0.78
CA SER A 89 16.76 -14.66 -1.51
C SER A 89 15.22 -14.59 -1.62
N ALA A 90 14.55 -15.74 -1.65
CA ALA A 90 13.10 -15.81 -1.68
C ALA A 90 12.47 -15.44 -0.32
N GLN A 91 13.14 -15.71 0.81
CA GLN A 91 12.66 -15.28 2.13
C GLN A 91 12.56 -13.76 2.25
N GLY A 92 13.62 -13.02 1.88
CA GLY A 92 13.60 -11.55 1.91
C GLY A 92 12.49 -10.98 1.02
N ARG A 93 12.32 -11.54 -0.19
CA ARG A 93 11.24 -11.16 -1.10
C ARG A 93 9.85 -11.43 -0.50
N ARG A 94 9.65 -12.57 0.16
CA ARG A 94 8.38 -12.92 0.83
C ARG A 94 8.00 -11.93 1.91
N VAL A 95 8.98 -11.52 2.74
CA VAL A 95 8.74 -10.51 3.79
C VAL A 95 8.30 -9.20 3.16
N VAL A 96 8.99 -8.72 2.13
CA VAL A 96 8.62 -7.48 1.42
C VAL A 96 7.21 -7.56 0.83
N ILE A 97 6.89 -8.64 0.10
CA ILE A 97 5.56 -8.81 -0.50
C ILE A 97 4.48 -8.83 0.60
N LYS A 98 4.70 -9.56 1.70
CA LYS A 98 3.75 -9.62 2.82
C LYS A 98 3.50 -8.25 3.44
N THR A 99 4.56 -7.47 3.65
CA THR A 99 4.44 -6.10 4.16
C THR A 99 3.62 -5.23 3.22
N LEU A 100 3.90 -5.26 1.91
CA LEU A 100 3.13 -4.51 0.92
C LEU A 100 1.66 -4.93 0.92
N ILE A 101 1.35 -6.24 0.98
CA ILE A 101 -0.02 -6.73 1.07
C ILE A 101 -0.75 -6.09 2.25
N HIS A 102 -0.14 -6.06 3.43
CA HIS A 102 -0.76 -5.47 4.61
C HIS A 102 -0.97 -3.95 4.47
N GLU A 103 -0.01 -3.21 3.91
CA GLU A 103 -0.15 -1.77 3.67
C GLU A 103 -1.31 -1.47 2.70
N TRP A 104 -1.41 -2.22 1.60
CA TRP A 104 -2.49 -2.06 0.63
C TRP A 104 -3.85 -2.54 1.14
N ILE A 105 -3.92 -3.56 2.01
CA ILE A 105 -5.16 -3.98 2.68
C ILE A 105 -5.64 -2.87 3.63
N ALA A 106 -4.74 -2.29 4.42
CA ALA A 106 -5.10 -1.19 5.32
C ALA A 106 -5.71 0.00 4.56
N LEU A 107 -5.17 0.32 3.38
CA LEU A 107 -5.78 1.31 2.49
C LEU A 107 -7.17 0.88 2.01
N ALA A 108 -7.33 -0.36 1.56
CA ALA A 108 -8.62 -0.87 1.09
C ALA A 108 -9.71 -0.79 2.18
N GLU A 109 -9.37 -1.23 3.40
CA GLU A 109 -10.23 -1.14 4.57
C GLU A 109 -10.60 0.31 4.88
N TRP A 110 -9.63 1.23 4.84
CA TRP A 110 -9.87 2.64 5.05
C TRP A 110 -10.84 3.22 4.00
N ILE A 111 -10.66 2.91 2.72
CA ILE A 111 -11.56 3.39 1.65
C ILE A 111 -13.00 2.88 1.89
N ILE A 112 -13.17 1.61 2.26
CA ILE A 112 -14.49 1.02 2.55
C ILE A 112 -15.15 1.72 3.75
N ILE A 113 -14.38 1.95 4.82
CA ILE A 113 -14.87 2.64 6.02
C ILE A 113 -15.30 4.08 5.68
N GLN A 114 -14.53 4.80 4.87
CA GLN A 114 -14.89 6.17 4.46
C GLN A 114 -16.13 6.20 3.58
N ALA A 115 -16.24 5.29 2.60
CA ALA A 115 -17.43 5.19 1.75
C ALA A 115 -18.72 4.96 2.55
N GLY A 116 -18.65 4.18 3.64
CA GLY A 116 -19.78 4.00 4.56
C GLY A 116 -20.15 5.26 5.35
N ARG A 117 -19.18 6.12 5.67
CA ARG A 117 -19.41 7.38 6.42
C ARG A 117 -20.07 8.45 5.57
N GLU A 118 -19.67 8.55 4.30
CA GLU A 118 -20.27 9.50 3.35
C GLU A 118 -21.76 9.21 3.08
N CYS A 119 -22.18 7.94 3.18
CA CYS A 119 -23.59 7.54 3.08
C CYS A 119 -24.42 8.01 4.28
N SER A 120 -23.84 8.03 5.49
CA SER A 120 -24.54 8.40 6.72
C SER A 120 -24.73 9.91 6.90
N SER A 121 -23.91 10.74 6.26
CA SER A 121 -23.96 12.21 6.40
C SER A 121 -24.96 12.88 5.45
N ARG A 122 -25.69 12.10 4.66
CA ARG A 122 -26.64 12.57 3.63
C ARG A 122 -28.11 12.32 3.98
N ASN A 123 -28.38 11.91 5.22
CA ASN A 123 -29.72 11.64 5.76
C ASN A 123 -30.11 12.68 6.81
#